data_AF-A0A822G5D5-F1
#
_entry.id   AF-A0A822G5D5-F1
#
_cell.length_a   1.000
_cell.length_b   1.000
_cell.length_c   1.000
_cell.angle_alpha   90.00
_cell.angle_beta   90.00
_cell.angle_gamma   90.00
#
_symmetry.space_group_name_H-M   'P 1'
#
loop_
_entity.id
_entity.type
_entity.pdbx_description
1 polymer ?
#
loop_
_entity_poly.entity_id
_entity_poly.type
_entity_poly.pdbx_seq_one_letter_code
_entity_poly.pdbx_strand_id
1 'polypeptide(L)'
;TFLGGKKLSNETQVDNYLHTTKSKLTIELFVFDSSVNIRQSYSSDGKIISSDISDGQENVPISAVNEIDDDKPNGFTYRVERTPVEGVDMIINEPTMTCCSCTDGCRNRIQCA
;
A
#
# COMPACT_ATOMS: atom_id res chain seq x y z
N THR A 1 0.45 -24.90 26.62
CA THR A 1 0.89 -25.26 25.25
C THR A 1 1.72 -24.11 24.72
N PHE A 2 3.03 -24.29 24.56
CA PHE A 2 3.89 -23.25 23.99
C PHE A 2 3.44 -22.99 22.55
N LEU A 3 2.80 -21.84 22.30
CA LEU A 3 2.62 -21.31 20.95
C LEU A 3 4.00 -20.79 20.52
N GLY A 4 4.87 -21.70 20.07
CA GLY A 4 6.20 -21.36 19.60
C GLY A 4 6.11 -20.45 18.37
N GLY A 5 6.51 -19.19 18.51
CA GLY A 5 6.65 -18.28 17.37
C GLY A 5 7.75 -18.77 16.43
N LYS A 6 7.50 -18.70 15.12
CA LYS A 6 8.51 -19.00 14.09
C LYS A 6 9.17 -17.69 13.65
N LYS A 7 10.49 -17.58 13.83
CA LYS A 7 11.27 -16.47 13.27
C LYS A 7 11.39 -16.65 11.76
N LEU A 8 11.06 -15.61 11.00
CA LEU A 8 11.22 -15.53 9.55
C LEU A 8 12.22 -14.41 9.27
N SER A 9 13.28 -14.70 8.53
CA SER A 9 14.46 -13.80 8.45
C SER A 9 14.68 -13.20 7.06
N ASN A 10 13.84 -13.55 6.09
CA ASN A 10 13.87 -12.99 4.74
C ASN A 10 12.52 -13.14 4.05
N GLU A 11 12.37 -12.48 2.90
CA GLU A 11 11.16 -12.48 2.10
C GLU A 11 10.73 -13.88 1.68
N THR A 12 11.66 -14.73 1.24
CA THR A 12 11.36 -16.12 0.84
C THR A 12 10.73 -16.93 1.98
N GLN A 13 11.21 -16.75 3.21
CA GLN A 13 10.64 -17.42 4.38
C GLN A 13 9.25 -16.89 4.72
N VAL A 14 9.01 -15.59 4.58
CA VAL A 14 7.70 -14.97 4.78
C VAL A 14 6.73 -15.44 3.72
N ASP A 15 7.08 -15.31 2.45
CA ASP A 15 6.27 -15.72 1.31
C ASP A 15 5.85 -17.20 1.43
N ASN A 16 6.79 -18.11 1.73
CA ASN A 16 6.48 -19.52 2.00
C ASN A 16 5.52 -19.70 3.18
N TYR A 17 5.71 -18.94 4.27
CA TYR A 17 4.85 -19.01 5.44
C TYR A 17 3.43 -18.51 5.14
N LEU A 18 3.31 -17.37 4.46
CA LEU A 18 2.02 -16.79 4.05
C LEU A 18 1.25 -17.78 3.17
N HIS A 19 1.91 -18.38 2.18
CA HIS A 19 1.31 -19.39 1.31
C HIS A 19 0.86 -20.63 2.09
N THR A 20 1.75 -21.22 2.90
CA THR A 20 1.46 -22.45 3.66
C THR A 20 0.30 -22.26 4.65
N THR A 21 0.19 -21.07 5.23
CA THR A 21 -0.86 -20.73 6.22
C THR A 21 -2.13 -20.19 5.58
N LYS A 22 -2.18 -20.04 4.24
CA LYS A 22 -3.30 -19.42 3.52
C LYS A 22 -3.64 -18.02 4.07
N SER A 23 -2.61 -17.25 4.41
CA SER A 23 -2.75 -15.89 4.91
C SER A 23 -3.38 -14.99 3.85
N LYS A 24 -4.13 -13.98 4.30
CA LYS A 24 -4.64 -12.90 3.43
C LYS A 24 -3.61 -11.80 3.17
N LEU A 25 -2.50 -11.81 3.91
CA LEU A 25 -1.41 -10.84 3.74
C LEU A 25 -0.55 -11.24 2.55
N THR A 26 -0.08 -10.25 1.80
CA THR A 26 0.90 -10.43 0.72
C THR A 26 2.32 -10.12 1.21
N ILE A 27 3.32 -10.60 0.47
CA ILE A 27 4.74 -10.37 0.82
C ILE A 27 5.10 -8.88 0.87
N GLU A 28 4.42 -8.05 0.07
CA GLU A 28 4.59 -6.59 0.00
C GLU A 28 4.29 -5.85 1.32
N LEU A 29 3.62 -6.52 2.27
CA LEU A 29 3.32 -5.95 3.59
C LEU A 29 4.46 -6.15 4.61
N PHE A 30 5.61 -6.68 4.18
CA PHE A 30 6.75 -6.98 5.02
C PHE A 30 8.01 -6.32 4.47
N VAL A 31 8.88 -5.84 5.36
CA VAL A 31 10.16 -5.21 5.00
C VAL A 31 11.29 -5.80 5.84
N PHE A 32 12.41 -6.09 5.18
CA PHE A 32 13.63 -6.61 5.79
C PHE A 32 14.78 -5.60 5.79
N ASP A 33 14.55 -4.40 5.27
CA ASP A 33 15.50 -3.30 5.30
C ASP A 33 15.73 -2.83 6.74
N SER A 34 16.97 -2.99 7.22
CA SER A 34 17.38 -2.58 8.56
C SER A 34 17.37 -1.07 8.79
N SER A 35 17.32 -0.26 7.75
CA SER A 35 17.20 1.20 7.85
C SER A 35 15.79 1.65 8.24
N VAL A 36 14.78 0.79 8.09
CA VAL A 36 13.40 1.10 8.42
C VAL A 36 13.18 1.03 9.94
N ASN A 37 12.87 2.18 10.55
CA ASN A 37 12.52 2.25 11.95
C ASN A 37 10.99 2.21 12.15
N ILE A 38 10.46 1.03 12.44
CA ILE A 38 9.01 0.81 12.69
C ILE A 38 8.47 1.49 13.95
N ARG A 39 9.34 2.02 14.82
CA ARG A 39 8.96 2.74 16.05
C ARG A 39 9.03 4.24 15.90
N GLN A 40 9.51 4.72 14.75
CA GLN A 40 9.58 6.14 14.49
C GLN A 40 8.15 6.66 14.34
N SER A 41 7.76 7.52 15.27
CA SER A 41 6.57 8.35 15.14
C SER A 41 7.03 9.76 14.82
N TYR A 42 6.28 10.43 13.96
CA TYR A 42 6.45 11.84 13.70
C TYR A 42 5.32 12.60 14.39
N SER A 43 5.68 13.66 15.11
CA SER A 43 4.75 14.62 15.69
C SER A 43 5.15 15.99 15.18
N SER A 44 4.18 16.71 14.62
CA SER A 44 4.34 18.09 14.17
C SER A 44 3.80 19.03 15.23
N ASP A 45 4.54 20.11 15.52
CA ASP A 45 4.02 21.27 16.28
C ASP A 45 3.40 22.32 15.34
N GLY A 46 3.42 22.06 14.02
CA GLY A 46 2.87 22.92 12.99
C GLY A 46 1.34 22.89 12.92
N LYS A 47 0.81 23.72 12.02
CA LYS A 47 -0.63 23.85 11.86
C LYS A 47 -1.17 22.66 11.07
N ILE A 48 -2.15 21.98 11.65
CA ILE A 48 -2.91 20.94 10.94
C ILE A 48 -3.76 21.63 9.86
N ILE A 49 -3.46 21.36 8.59
CA ILE A 49 -4.27 21.80 7.45
C ILE A 49 -5.51 20.93 7.33
N SER A 50 -5.33 19.61 7.43
CA SER A 50 -6.40 18.61 7.49
C SER A 50 -5.95 17.40 8.28
N SER A 51 -6.84 16.84 9.11
CA SER A 51 -6.60 15.54 9.76
C SER A 51 -6.66 14.38 8.76
N ASP A 52 -7.39 14.55 7.66
CA ASP A 52 -7.47 13.57 6.58
C ASP A 52 -7.83 14.26 5.26
N ILE A 53 -6.90 14.35 4.31
CA ILE A 53 -7.16 14.90 2.98
C ILE A 53 -7.92 13.93 2.07
N SER A 54 -7.96 12.64 2.44
CA SER A 54 -8.70 11.63 1.67
C SER A 54 -10.19 11.60 2.01
N ASP A 55 -10.58 12.26 3.12
CA ASP A 55 -11.95 12.27 3.64
C ASP A 55 -12.53 10.85 3.82
N GLY A 56 -11.72 9.95 4.40
CA GLY A 56 -12.08 8.55 4.65
C GLY A 56 -12.15 7.67 3.40
N GLN A 57 -11.75 8.16 2.23
CA GLN A 57 -11.72 7.35 1.01
C GLN A 57 -10.60 6.31 1.01
N GLU A 58 -9.52 6.54 1.78
CA GLU A 58 -8.44 5.58 1.99
C GLU A 58 -8.65 4.75 3.26
N ASN A 59 -8.03 3.57 3.34
CA ASN A 59 -8.13 2.71 4.53
C ASN A 59 -7.47 3.31 5.79
N VAL A 60 -6.57 4.27 5.61
CA VAL A 60 -5.85 4.97 6.68
C VAL A 60 -5.89 6.46 6.37
N PRO A 61 -6.19 7.33 7.35
CA PRO A 61 -6.28 8.77 7.12
C PRO A 61 -4.94 9.34 6.66
N ILE A 62 -5.00 10.32 5.75
CA ILE A 62 -3.82 11.01 5.22
C ILE A 62 -3.79 12.43 5.78
N SER A 63 -3.04 12.63 6.86
CA SER A 63 -2.91 13.95 7.50
C SER A 63 -2.06 14.92 6.68
N ALA A 64 -2.43 16.20 6.65
CA ALA A 64 -1.63 17.28 6.07
C ALA A 64 -1.31 18.34 7.13
N VAL A 65 -0.02 18.65 7.29
CA VAL A 65 0.52 19.67 8.20
C VAL A 65 1.39 20.65 7.42
N ASN A 66 1.40 21.91 7.82
CA ASN A 66 2.35 22.92 7.33
C ASN A 66 3.08 23.52 8.53
N GLU A 67 4.41 23.41 8.51
CA GLU A 67 5.32 23.88 9.56
C GLU A 67 6.10 25.14 9.15
N ILE A 68 5.93 25.61 7.92
CA ILE A 68 6.75 26.70 7.36
C ILE A 68 5.98 28.03 7.42
N ASP A 69 4.73 28.02 6.96
CA ASP A 69 3.91 29.23 6.82
C ASP A 69 2.40 28.92 7.00
N ASP A 70 1.56 29.90 6.63
CA ASP A 70 0.10 29.82 6.74
C ASP A 70 -0.60 29.40 5.44
N ASP A 71 0.14 29.08 4.38
CA ASP A 71 -0.43 28.72 3.09
C ASP A 71 -1.17 27.37 3.16
N LYS A 72 -2.23 27.28 2.35
CA LYS A 72 -3.06 26.09 2.21
C LYS A 72 -3.28 25.78 0.74
N PRO A 73 -3.34 24.49 0.35
CA PRO A 73 -3.70 24.12 -1.00
C PRO A 73 -5.11 24.65 -1.33
N ASN A 74 -5.30 25.03 -2.60
CA ASN A 74 -6.62 25.34 -3.13
C ASN A 74 -7.56 24.13 -2.96
N GLY A 75 -8.87 24.37 -2.92
CA GLY A 75 -9.86 23.30 -2.84
C GLY A 75 -9.70 22.32 -4.01
N PHE A 76 -9.62 21.03 -3.69
CA PHE A 76 -9.52 19.95 -4.66
C PHE A 76 -10.46 18.80 -4.28
N THR A 77 -10.72 17.90 -5.21
CA THR A 77 -11.44 16.66 -4.97
C THR A 77 -10.45 15.51 -4.93
N TYR A 78 -10.29 14.89 -3.76
CA TYR A 78 -9.51 13.66 -3.62
C TYR A 78 -10.22 12.50 -4.33
N ARG A 79 -9.45 11.66 -5.04
CA ARG A 79 -9.96 10.46 -5.70
C ARG A 79 -8.97 9.31 -5.54
N VAL A 80 -9.47 8.17 -5.10
CA VAL A 80 -8.68 6.93 -4.92
C VAL A 80 -8.35 6.28 -6.27
N GLU A 81 -9.26 6.42 -7.23
CA GLU A 81 -9.14 5.80 -8.54
C GLU A 81 -8.91 6.83 -9.65
N ARG A 82 -8.20 6.39 -10.69
CA ARG A 82 -8.00 7.19 -11.91
C ARG A 82 -9.36 7.51 -12.52
N THR A 83 -9.65 8.80 -12.65
CA THR A 83 -10.86 9.28 -13.33
C THR A 83 -10.48 9.87 -14.69
N PRO A 84 -11.15 9.47 -15.79
CA PRO A 84 -10.85 10.01 -17.10
C PRO A 84 -11.23 11.49 -17.13
N VAL A 85 -10.41 12.29 -17.80
CA VAL A 85 -10.74 13.67 -18.10
C VAL A 85 -11.49 13.74 -19.44
N GLU A 86 -12.22 14.82 -19.66
CA GLU A 86 -13.01 14.99 -20.89
C GLU A 86 -12.12 14.83 -22.14
N GLY A 87 -12.56 13.98 -23.08
CA GLY A 87 -11.83 13.68 -24.32
C GLY A 87 -10.69 12.66 -24.18
N VAL A 88 -10.52 12.03 -23.02
CA VAL A 88 -9.51 10.97 -22.80
C VAL A 88 -10.18 9.64 -22.48
N ASP A 89 -10.07 8.69 -23.40
CA ASP A 89 -10.47 7.31 -23.17
C ASP A 89 -9.42 6.60 -22.29
N MET A 90 -9.87 6.03 -21.17
CA MET A 90 -9.05 5.16 -20.35
C MET A 90 -9.45 3.70 -20.56
N ILE A 91 -8.51 2.92 -21.08
CA ILE A 91 -8.61 1.46 -21.18
C ILE A 91 -8.36 0.90 -19.77
N ILE A 92 -9.42 0.46 -19.10
CA ILE A 92 -9.35 -0.16 -17.77
C ILE A 92 -9.96 -1.55 -17.84
N ASN A 93 -9.21 -2.57 -17.44
CA ASN A 93 -9.68 -3.96 -17.37
C ASN A 93 -10.19 -4.54 -18.70
N GLU A 94 -9.66 -4.06 -19.84
CA GLU A 94 -10.01 -4.62 -21.14
C GLU A 94 -9.44 -6.04 -21.30
N PRO A 95 -10.14 -6.96 -22.00
CA PRO A 95 -9.64 -8.32 -22.28
C PRO A 95 -8.34 -8.35 -23.08
N THR A 96 -7.97 -7.22 -23.71
CA THR A 96 -6.71 -7.02 -24.41
C THR A 96 -5.53 -6.79 -23.48
N MET A 97 -5.77 -6.51 -22.20
CA MET A 97 -4.72 -6.39 -21.19
C MET A 97 -4.23 -7.78 -20.79
N THR A 98 -2.96 -8.07 -21.02
CA THR A 98 -2.33 -9.33 -20.63
C THR A 98 -2.32 -9.46 -19.11
N CYS A 99 -2.82 -10.59 -18.59
CA CYS A 99 -2.65 -10.98 -17.19
C CYS A 99 -2.22 -12.45 -17.10
N CYS A 100 -1.75 -12.87 -15.93
CA CYS A 100 -1.46 -14.26 -15.65
C CYS A 100 -2.70 -14.99 -15.11
N SER A 101 -2.76 -16.30 -15.31
CA SER A 101 -3.77 -17.19 -14.71
C SER A 101 -3.28 -17.87 -13.42
N CYS A 102 -2.25 -17.28 -12.78
CA CYS A 102 -1.64 -17.83 -11.59
C CYS A 102 -2.64 -17.91 -10.42
N THR A 103 -2.68 -19.06 -9.76
CA THR A 103 -3.48 -19.28 -8.53
C THR A 103 -2.59 -19.42 -7.29
N ASP A 104 -1.27 -19.33 -7.48
CA ASP A 104 -0.25 -19.50 -6.45
C ASP A 104 0.32 -18.18 -5.94
N GLY A 105 -0.27 -17.03 -6.32
CA GLY A 105 0.28 -15.72 -6.02
C GLY A 105 1.49 -15.36 -6.89
N CYS A 106 1.52 -15.84 -8.13
CA CYS A 106 2.54 -15.53 -9.13
C CYS A 106 3.96 -15.99 -8.72
N ARG A 107 4.06 -17.07 -7.94
CA ARG A 107 5.34 -17.57 -7.41
C ARG A 107 6.20 -18.18 -8.51
N ASN A 108 5.58 -18.85 -9.47
CA ASN A 108 6.28 -19.44 -10.61
C ASN A 108 6.53 -18.40 -11.71
N ARG A 109 7.67 -17.71 -11.62
CA ARG A 109 8.10 -16.69 -12.60
C ARG A 109 8.24 -17.19 -14.04
N ILE A 110 8.37 -18.51 -14.26
CA ILE A 110 8.47 -19.09 -15.60
C ILE A 110 7.08 -19.22 -16.24
N GLN A 111 6.04 -19.43 -15.42
CA GLN A 111 4.65 -19.62 -15.88
C GLN A 111 3.82 -18.33 -15.78
N CYS A 112 4.24 -17.39 -14.95
CA CYS A 112 3.61 -16.07 -14.88
C CYS A 112 3.87 -15.32 -16.19
N ALA A 113 2.78 -14.91 -16.84
CA ALA A 113 2.79 -14.07 -18.04
C ALA A 113 3.29 -12.65 -17.74
#